data_AF-A0A833E2T6-F1
#
_entry.id   AF-A0A833E2T6-F1
#
_cell.length_a   1.000
_cell.length_b   1.000
_cell.length_c   1.000
_cell.angle_alpha   90.00
_cell.angle_beta   90.00
_cell.angle_gamma   90.00
#
_symmetry.space_group_name_H-M   'P 1'
#
loop_
_entity.id
_entity.type
_entity.pdbx_description
1 polymer ?
#
loop_
_entity_poly.entity_id
_entity_poly.type
_entity_poly.pdbx_seq_one_letter_code
_entity_poly.pdbx_strand_id
1 'polypeptide(L)'
;DVLSAARKKVEDIVVNYLDPFNNVFIMARTGARGNELNITQMAALLGQQSVRGERIYRGYRDRYLPHFRSGDLGAAARGFVYSSFYEGLSPIEVFFHAAGGREGLVDTAVRTSQSGYMQRRLINALQDLRVEYDGTTRLPDGTIVQFVYGEDGVDPMKSAHGKAVNIDREIERVIGWRT
;
A
#
# COMPACT_ATOMS: atom_id res chain seq x y z
N ASP A 1 5.47 -13.86 -11.74
CA ASP A 1 5.87 -14.46 -10.45
C ASP A 1 7.36 -14.71 -10.28
N VAL A 2 8.06 -15.35 -11.22
CA VAL A 2 9.51 -15.65 -11.10
C VAL A 2 10.35 -14.40 -10.81
N LEU A 3 10.15 -13.29 -11.54
CA LEU A 3 10.90 -12.04 -11.34
C LEU A 3 10.61 -11.38 -9.98
N SER A 4 9.40 -11.55 -9.44
CA SER A 4 9.05 -11.05 -8.11
C SER A 4 9.75 -11.86 -7.02
N ALA A 5 9.77 -13.19 -7.16
CA ALA A 5 10.50 -14.07 -6.24
C ALA A 5 12.01 -13.80 -6.28
N ALA A 6 12.58 -13.52 -7.45
CA ALA A 6 13.98 -13.13 -7.58
C ALA A 6 14.29 -11.82 -6.85
N ARG A 7 13.44 -10.79 -7.02
CA ARG A 7 13.57 -9.53 -6.27
C ARG A 7 13.54 -9.77 -4.76
N LYS A 8 12.62 -10.60 -4.27
CA LYS A 8 12.52 -10.91 -2.84
C LYS A 8 13.80 -11.57 -2.29
N LYS A 9 14.41 -12.48 -3.04
CA LYS A 9 15.71 -13.05 -2.65
C LYS A 9 16.81 -11.99 -2.58
N VAL A 10 16.80 -11.02 -3.49
CA VAL A 10 17.74 -9.90 -3.45
C VAL A 10 17.48 -8.99 -2.24
N GLU A 11 16.21 -8.73 -1.91
CA GLU A 11 15.80 -8.01 -0.70
C GLU A 11 16.34 -8.68 0.56
N ASP A 12 16.18 -10.00 0.70
CA ASP A 12 16.73 -10.77 1.82
C ASP A 12 18.28 -10.66 1.89
N ILE A 13 18.96 -10.68 0.75
CA ILE A 13 20.43 -10.51 0.70
C ILE A 13 20.82 -9.09 1.15
N VAL A 14 20.15 -8.05 0.66
CA VAL A 14 20.45 -6.67 1.05
C VAL A 14 20.28 -6.46 2.55
N VAL A 15 19.18 -6.97 3.13
CA VAL A 15 18.91 -6.84 4.57
C VAL A 15 19.97 -7.56 5.42
N ASN A 16 20.48 -8.69 4.97
CA ASN A 16 21.49 -9.46 5.72
C ASN A 16 22.91 -8.87 5.63
N TYR A 17 23.24 -8.18 4.53
CA TYR A 17 24.59 -7.67 4.28
C TYR A 17 24.77 -6.17 4.56
N LEU A 18 23.68 -5.41 4.70
CA LEU A 18 23.73 -3.99 5.04
C LEU A 18 23.92 -3.82 6.55
N ASP A 19 24.74 -2.85 6.97
CA ASP A 19 24.95 -2.53 8.38
C ASP A 19 23.62 -2.18 9.08
N PRO A 20 23.19 -2.97 10.09
CA PRO A 20 21.95 -2.70 10.82
C PRO A 20 21.93 -1.37 11.57
N PHE A 21 23.10 -0.77 11.83
CA PHE A 21 23.23 0.50 12.55
C PHE A 21 23.44 1.71 11.61
N ASN A 22 23.36 1.50 10.30
CA ASN A 22 23.31 2.62 9.36
C ASN A 22 22.02 3.43 9.56
N ASN A 23 22.12 4.76 9.53
CA ASN A 23 21.00 5.68 9.64
C ASN A 23 19.82 5.34 8.72
N VAL A 24 20.09 4.94 7.47
CA VAL A 24 19.03 4.56 6.50
C VAL A 24 18.28 3.31 6.96
N PHE A 25 19.02 2.30 7.46
CA PHE A 25 18.43 1.06 7.93
C PHE A 25 17.66 1.27 9.25
N ILE A 26 18.21 2.10 10.16
CA ILE A 26 17.52 2.50 11.39
C ILE A 26 16.20 3.20 11.06
N MET A 27 16.16 4.16 10.13
CA MET A 27 14.92 4.85 9.75
C MET A 27 13.84 3.91 9.18
N ALA A 28 14.25 2.89 8.40
CA ALA A 28 13.30 1.92 7.86
C ALA A 28 12.81 0.94 8.94
N ARG A 29 13.71 0.39 9.76
CA ARG A 29 13.37 -0.60 10.80
C ARG A 29 12.57 0.00 11.95
N THR A 30 12.83 1.26 12.29
CA THR A 30 12.04 2.02 13.29
C THR A 30 10.67 2.42 12.76
N GLY A 31 10.39 2.25 11.46
CA GLY A 31 9.14 2.65 10.83
C GLY A 31 8.98 4.16 10.66
N ALA A 32 10.04 4.95 10.91
CA ALA A 32 9.99 6.41 10.80
C ALA A 32 9.85 6.87 9.35
N ARG A 33 10.75 6.41 8.46
CA ARG A 33 10.69 6.71 7.03
C ARG A 33 11.49 5.71 6.21
N GLY A 34 10.81 5.07 5.26
CA GLY A 34 11.40 4.04 4.41
C GLY A 34 10.97 2.63 4.82
N ASN A 35 11.17 1.69 3.92
CA ASN A 35 10.91 0.27 4.13
C ASN A 35 12.04 -0.54 3.46
N GLU A 36 12.09 -1.83 3.74
CA GLU A 36 13.11 -2.75 3.19
C GLU A 36 13.10 -2.80 1.66
N LEU A 37 11.90 -2.70 1.06
CA LEU A 37 11.75 -2.62 -0.39
C LEU A 37 12.46 -1.38 -0.98
N ASN A 38 12.26 -0.20 -0.41
CA ASN A 38 12.88 1.05 -0.87
C ASN A 38 14.41 0.99 -0.68
N ILE A 39 14.90 0.39 0.41
CA ILE A 39 16.34 0.15 0.63
C ILE A 39 16.89 -0.76 -0.48
N THR A 40 16.18 -1.83 -0.79
CA THR A 40 16.55 -2.77 -1.86
C THR A 40 16.61 -2.09 -3.22
N GLN A 41 15.68 -1.18 -3.52
CA GLN A 41 15.69 -0.40 -4.76
C GLN A 41 16.84 0.62 -4.81
N MET A 42 17.21 1.20 -3.67
CA MET A 42 18.38 2.07 -3.57
C MET A 42 19.69 1.31 -3.76
N ALA A 43 19.83 0.14 -3.15
CA ALA A 43 21.10 -0.57 -3.06
C ALA A 43 21.31 -1.63 -4.16
N ALA A 44 20.28 -2.39 -4.55
CA ALA A 44 20.42 -3.59 -5.38
C ALA A 44 19.69 -3.55 -6.73
N LEU A 45 18.36 -3.45 -6.76
CA LEU A 45 17.61 -3.40 -8.02
C LEU A 45 16.22 -2.78 -7.88
N LEU A 46 15.74 -2.05 -8.89
CA LEU A 46 14.37 -1.53 -8.92
C LEU A 46 13.33 -2.63 -9.15
N GLY A 47 13.62 -3.54 -10.08
CA GLY A 47 12.76 -4.67 -10.44
C GLY A 47 11.79 -4.38 -11.58
N GLN A 48 10.72 -5.19 -11.66
CA GLN A 48 9.74 -5.13 -12.75
C GLN A 48 8.92 -3.84 -12.70
N GLN A 49 8.96 -3.07 -13.78
CA GLN A 49 8.05 -1.94 -14.02
C GLN A 49 6.79 -2.44 -14.73
N SER A 50 5.62 -2.05 -14.23
CA SER A 50 4.32 -2.39 -14.81
C SER A 50 3.54 -1.13 -15.12
N VAL A 51 2.61 -1.25 -16.07
CA VAL A 51 1.62 -0.21 -16.37
C VAL A 51 0.25 -0.89 -16.45
N ARG A 52 -0.69 -0.49 -15.58
CA ARG A 52 -2.06 -1.04 -15.50
C ARG A 52 -2.09 -2.55 -15.24
N GLY A 53 -1.22 -3.02 -14.35
CA GLY A 53 -1.13 -4.42 -13.94
C GLY A 53 -0.40 -5.34 -14.91
N GLU A 54 -0.08 -4.88 -16.12
CA GLU A 54 0.67 -5.67 -17.11
C GLU A 54 2.13 -5.18 -17.24
N ARG A 55 3.00 -6.07 -17.74
CA ARG A 55 4.38 -5.69 -18.10
C ARG A 55 4.32 -4.73 -19.28
N ILE A 56 5.26 -3.79 -19.34
CA ILE A 56 5.25 -2.74 -20.35
C ILE A 56 5.33 -3.33 -21.77
N TYR A 57 4.29 -3.10 -22.58
CA TYR A 57 4.19 -3.62 -23.95
C TYR A 57 3.85 -2.58 -25.03
N ARG A 58 3.32 -1.41 -24.63
CA ARG A 58 2.80 -0.39 -25.56
C ARG A 58 3.95 0.43 -26.16
N GLY A 59 4.36 0.11 -27.38
CA GLY A 59 5.44 0.81 -28.10
C GLY A 59 5.35 0.63 -29.62
N TYR A 60 6.44 0.23 -30.26
CA TYR A 60 6.46 -0.17 -31.66
C TYR A 60 5.66 -1.48 -31.88
N ARG A 61 5.37 -1.84 -33.15
CA ARG A 61 4.50 -2.97 -33.52
C ARG A 61 4.81 -4.27 -32.76
N ASP A 62 6.08 -4.67 -32.67
CA ASP A 62 6.50 -5.94 -32.06
C ASP A 62 7.52 -5.76 -30.91
N ARG A 63 7.73 -4.53 -30.42
CA ARG A 63 8.73 -4.24 -29.38
C ARG A 63 8.42 -2.92 -28.68
N TYR A 64 8.84 -2.78 -27.43
CA TYR A 64 8.60 -1.54 -26.71
C TYR A 64 9.54 -0.40 -27.15
N LEU A 65 10.84 -0.66 -27.24
CA LEU A 65 11.88 0.28 -27.67
C LEU A 65 12.60 -0.23 -28.93
N PRO A 66 13.16 0.66 -29.77
CA PRO A 66 13.81 0.28 -31.02
C PRO A 66 15.15 -0.47 -30.79
N HIS A 67 15.68 -0.40 -29.57
CA HIS A 67 16.91 -1.06 -29.14
C HIS A 67 16.78 -2.58 -28.97
N PHE A 68 15.56 -3.11 -28.84
CA PHE A 68 15.31 -4.55 -28.72
C PHE A 68 14.99 -5.18 -30.07
N ARG A 69 15.21 -6.50 -30.17
CA ARG A 69 14.81 -7.27 -31.36
C ARG A 69 13.29 -7.33 -31.47
N SER A 70 12.79 -7.48 -32.69
CA SER A 70 11.36 -7.68 -32.94
C SER A 70 10.88 -8.94 -32.24
N GLY A 71 9.80 -8.85 -31.46
CA GLY A 71 9.22 -9.99 -30.74
C GLY A 71 9.96 -10.39 -29.45
N ASP A 72 10.92 -9.60 -28.97
CA ASP A 72 11.65 -9.94 -27.74
C ASP A 72 10.73 -9.88 -26.49
N LEU A 73 10.68 -10.99 -25.76
CA LEU A 73 9.90 -11.17 -24.52
C LEU A 73 10.78 -11.25 -23.27
N GLY A 74 12.08 -10.99 -23.41
CA GLY A 74 13.04 -11.00 -22.32
C GLY A 74 12.65 -10.09 -21.15
N ALA A 75 13.29 -10.33 -20.00
CA ALA A 75 13.04 -9.56 -18.78
C ALA A 75 13.27 -8.05 -19.02
N ALA A 76 14.43 -7.68 -19.56
CA ALA A 76 14.78 -6.29 -19.88
C ALA A 76 13.87 -5.68 -20.96
N ALA A 77 13.57 -6.44 -22.03
CA ALA A 77 12.75 -5.97 -23.16
C ALA A 77 11.33 -5.57 -22.77
N ARG A 78 10.84 -6.13 -21.66
CA ARG A 78 9.50 -5.88 -21.10
C ARG A 78 9.58 -5.20 -19.73
N GLY A 79 10.60 -4.38 -19.51
CA GLY A 79 10.65 -3.41 -18.42
C GLY A 79 11.10 -3.93 -17.05
N PHE A 80 11.94 -4.96 -17.01
CA PHE A 80 12.67 -5.32 -15.79
C PHE A 80 13.96 -4.48 -15.69
N VAL A 81 14.09 -3.74 -14.59
CA VAL A 81 15.26 -2.89 -14.31
C VAL A 81 16.17 -3.63 -13.32
N TYR A 82 17.43 -3.84 -13.73
CA TYR A 82 18.41 -4.59 -12.95
C TYR A 82 19.24 -3.66 -12.07
N SER A 83 19.58 -2.47 -12.56
CA SER A 83 20.38 -1.53 -11.80
C SER A 83 19.61 -0.94 -10.63
N SER A 84 20.35 -0.51 -9.61
CA SER A 84 19.84 0.22 -8.45
C SER A 84 19.90 1.74 -8.67
N PHE A 85 19.25 2.50 -7.80
CA PHE A 85 19.43 3.96 -7.81
C PHE A 85 20.85 4.40 -7.43
N TYR A 86 21.58 3.58 -6.67
CA TYR A 86 22.97 3.84 -6.32
C TYR A 86 23.91 3.63 -7.50
N GLU A 87 23.74 2.54 -8.25
CA GLU A 87 24.56 2.24 -9.44
C GLU A 87 24.24 3.18 -10.61
N GLY A 88 22.99 3.63 -10.70
CA GLY A 88 22.49 4.48 -11.77
C GLY A 88 21.81 3.67 -12.86
N LEU A 89 20.80 4.28 -13.49
CA LEU A 89 19.97 3.63 -14.49
C LEU A 89 20.49 3.87 -15.91
N SER A 90 20.47 2.83 -16.75
CA SER A 90 20.71 3.00 -18.19
C SER A 90 19.60 3.85 -18.84
N PRO A 91 19.84 4.48 -20.01
CA PRO A 91 18.81 5.27 -20.70
C PRO A 91 17.51 4.49 -20.98
N ILE A 92 17.64 3.19 -21.23
CA ILE A 92 16.50 2.29 -21.45
C ILE A 92 15.71 2.08 -20.15
N GLU A 93 16.40 1.83 -19.04
CA GLU A 93 15.78 1.60 -17.74
C GLU A 93 15.11 2.87 -17.18
N VAL A 94 15.72 4.05 -17.37
CA VAL A 94 15.08 5.33 -17.02
C VAL A 94 13.75 5.49 -17.76
N PHE A 95 13.71 5.14 -19.05
CA PHE A 95 12.48 5.24 -19.84
C PHE A 95 11.39 4.29 -19.34
N PHE A 96 11.76 3.05 -19.00
CA PHE A 96 10.83 2.10 -18.38
C PHE A 96 10.35 2.56 -17.00
N HIS A 97 11.25 3.10 -16.18
CA HIS A 97 10.91 3.62 -14.85
C HIS A 97 9.95 4.82 -14.94
N ALA A 98 10.19 5.74 -15.88
CA ALA A 98 9.31 6.87 -16.12
C ALA A 98 7.89 6.43 -16.56
N ALA A 99 7.79 5.38 -17.39
CA ALA A 99 6.50 4.81 -17.79
C ALA A 99 5.72 4.24 -16.59
N GLY A 100 6.39 3.51 -15.68
CA GLY A 100 5.79 3.03 -14.44
C GLY A 100 5.37 4.16 -13.49
N GLY A 101 6.23 5.17 -13.32
CA GLY A 101 5.95 6.32 -12.46
C GLY A 101 4.71 7.13 -12.88
N ARG A 102 4.42 7.18 -14.19
CA ARG A 102 3.22 7.86 -14.70
C ARG A 102 1.92 7.20 -14.26
N GLU A 103 1.91 5.88 -14.07
CA GLU A 103 0.73 5.18 -13.54
C GLU A 103 0.38 5.71 -12.16
N GLY A 104 1.35 5.78 -11.24
CA GLY A 104 1.12 6.26 -9.88
C GLY A 104 0.57 7.69 -9.83
N LEU A 105 1.11 8.59 -10.66
CA LEU A 105 0.64 9.98 -10.74
C LEU A 105 -0.81 10.08 -11.24
N VAL A 106 -1.13 9.37 -12.33
CA VAL A 106 -2.46 9.40 -12.93
C VAL A 106 -3.48 8.75 -12.01
N ASP A 107 -3.15 7.60 -11.44
CA ASP A 107 -4.08 6.83 -10.61
C ASP A 107 -4.42 7.57 -9.31
N THR A 108 -3.42 8.20 -8.69
CA THR A 108 -3.62 9.07 -7.52
C THR A 108 -4.53 10.26 -7.85
N ALA A 109 -4.33 10.90 -9.01
CA ALA A 109 -5.15 12.03 -9.43
C ALA A 109 -6.61 11.64 -9.71
N VAL A 110 -6.85 10.47 -10.30
CA VAL A 110 -8.20 10.01 -10.67
C VAL A 110 -9.00 9.57 -9.44
N ARG A 111 -8.37 8.85 -8.50
CA ARG A 111 -9.06 8.25 -7.33
C ARG A 111 -9.75 9.27 -6.44
N THR A 112 -9.21 10.48 -6.32
CA THR A 112 -9.79 11.56 -5.49
C THR A 112 -11.22 11.89 -5.88
N SER A 113 -11.52 11.96 -7.18
CA SER A 113 -12.85 12.32 -7.68
C SER A 113 -13.92 11.29 -7.29
N GLN A 114 -13.61 10.00 -7.46
CA GLN A 114 -14.53 8.91 -7.16
C GLN A 114 -14.73 8.74 -5.65
N SER A 115 -13.65 8.79 -4.87
CA SER A 115 -13.71 8.68 -3.40
C SER A 115 -14.53 9.82 -2.80
N GLY A 116 -14.30 11.07 -3.23
CA GLY A 116 -15.05 12.22 -2.73
C GLY A 116 -16.53 12.17 -3.11
N TYR A 117 -16.86 11.73 -4.33
CA TYR A 117 -18.25 11.59 -4.74
C TYR A 117 -18.98 10.48 -3.97
N MET A 118 -18.36 9.32 -3.79
CA MET A 118 -18.90 8.24 -2.98
C MET A 118 -19.14 8.70 -1.53
N GLN A 119 -18.16 9.37 -0.93
CA GLN A 119 -18.27 9.93 0.40
C GLN A 119 -19.45 10.92 0.51
N ARG A 120 -19.57 11.87 -0.43
CA ARG A 120 -20.68 12.84 -0.44
C ARG A 120 -22.05 12.17 -0.52
N ARG A 121 -22.19 11.12 -1.33
CA ARG A 121 -23.44 10.36 -1.44
C ARG A 121 -23.80 9.67 -0.12
N LEU A 122 -22.82 9.05 0.53
CA LEU A 122 -23.04 8.35 1.80
C LEU A 122 -23.34 9.34 2.94
N ILE A 123 -22.63 10.47 3.01
CA ILE A 123 -22.90 11.52 4.00
C ILE A 123 -24.34 12.02 3.88
N ASN A 124 -24.77 12.39 2.68
CA ASN A 124 -26.12 12.90 2.48
C ASN A 124 -27.21 11.84 2.74
N ALA A 125 -26.89 10.56 2.62
CA ALA A 125 -27.83 9.47 2.90
C ALA A 125 -27.92 9.11 4.40
N LEU A 126 -26.86 9.32 5.17
CA LEU A 126 -26.74 8.85 6.56
C LEU A 126 -26.74 9.98 7.59
N GLN A 127 -26.68 11.25 7.18
CA GLN A 127 -26.58 12.41 8.09
C GLN A 127 -27.73 12.53 9.10
N ASP A 128 -28.90 11.97 8.78
CA ASP A 128 -30.10 12.06 9.60
C ASP A 128 -30.19 10.97 10.67
N LEU A 129 -29.30 9.96 10.63
CA LEU A 129 -29.27 8.88 11.61
C LEU A 129 -28.77 9.38 12.96
N ARG A 130 -29.49 9.03 14.02
CA ARG A 130 -29.09 9.31 15.41
C ARG A 130 -29.35 8.13 16.34
N VAL A 131 -28.55 8.04 17.39
CA VAL A 131 -28.72 7.05 18.47
C VAL A 131 -29.59 7.67 19.55
N GLU A 132 -30.72 7.02 19.85
CA GLU A 132 -31.65 7.45 20.90
C GLU A 132 -31.23 6.90 22.27
N TYR A 133 -31.84 7.42 23.35
CA TYR A 133 -31.51 7.03 24.74
C TYR A 133 -31.69 5.54 25.05
N ASP A 134 -32.50 4.82 24.28
CA ASP A 134 -32.70 3.39 24.41
C ASP A 134 -31.67 2.54 23.65
N GLY A 135 -30.65 3.18 23.05
CA GLY A 135 -29.59 2.50 22.30
C GLY A 135 -29.96 2.10 20.87
N THR A 136 -31.18 2.42 20.43
CA THR A 136 -31.61 2.20 19.04
C THR A 136 -31.12 3.31 18.12
N THR A 137 -30.83 2.98 16.86
CA THR A 137 -30.49 3.98 15.84
C THR A 137 -31.71 4.24 14.95
N ARG A 138 -32.15 5.49 14.88
CA ARG A 138 -33.39 5.90 14.21
C ARG A 138 -33.18 7.03 13.23
N LEU A 139 -34.08 7.08 12.25
CA LEU A 139 -34.29 8.23 11.39
C LEU A 139 -35.19 9.27 12.10
N PRO A 140 -35.21 10.54 11.63
CA PRO A 140 -36.02 11.60 12.24
C PRO A 140 -37.53 11.35 12.17
N ASP A 141 -37.99 10.50 11.26
CA ASP A 141 -39.39 10.07 11.10
C ASP A 141 -39.82 9.01 12.13
N GLY A 142 -38.88 8.53 12.96
CA GLY A 142 -39.12 7.48 13.96
C GLY A 142 -38.89 6.06 13.44
N THR A 143 -38.50 5.88 12.18
CA THR A 143 -38.18 4.56 11.62
C THR A 143 -36.91 4.00 12.28
N ILE A 144 -37.00 2.79 12.84
CA ILE A 144 -35.87 2.11 13.48
C ILE A 144 -35.01 1.45 12.39
N VAL A 145 -33.73 1.85 12.31
CA VAL A 145 -32.75 1.29 11.37
C VAL A 145 -31.93 0.17 12.01
N GLN A 146 -31.54 0.35 13.27
CA GLN A 146 -30.88 -0.69 14.08
C GLN A 146 -31.48 -0.73 15.49
N PHE A 147 -31.76 -1.93 16.00
CA PHE A 147 -32.27 -2.13 17.36
C PHE A 147 -31.20 -1.91 18.43
N VAL A 148 -29.95 -2.24 18.14
CA VAL A 148 -28.79 -1.95 18.98
C VAL A 148 -27.73 -1.33 18.09
N TYR A 149 -27.25 -0.13 18.44
CA TYR A 149 -26.17 0.55 17.71
C TYR A 149 -24.95 -0.37 17.60
N GLY A 150 -24.47 -0.62 16.37
CA GLY A 150 -23.23 -1.41 16.16
C GLY A 150 -23.31 -2.85 16.65
N GLU A 151 -24.52 -3.40 16.90
CA GLU A 151 -24.79 -4.72 17.49
C GLU A 151 -24.38 -4.88 18.96
N ASP A 152 -23.31 -4.22 19.41
CA ASP A 152 -22.78 -4.29 20.78
C ASP A 152 -22.97 -3.01 21.61
N GLY A 153 -23.45 -1.92 20.98
CA GLY A 153 -23.65 -0.62 21.64
C GLY A 153 -22.36 0.15 21.90
N VAL A 154 -21.22 -0.29 21.37
CA VAL A 154 -19.92 0.33 21.67
C VAL A 154 -19.51 1.30 20.58
N ASP A 155 -19.19 2.52 20.99
CA ASP A 155 -18.60 3.54 20.12
C ASP A 155 -17.19 3.10 19.67
N PRO A 156 -16.91 2.97 18.36
CA PRO A 156 -15.60 2.60 17.85
C PRO A 156 -14.46 3.48 18.37
N MET A 157 -14.72 4.77 18.65
CA MET A 157 -13.72 5.70 19.20
C MET A 157 -13.36 5.38 20.66
N LYS A 158 -14.28 4.80 21.43
CA LYS A 158 -14.08 4.39 22.83
C LYS A 158 -13.68 2.92 22.95
N SER A 159 -13.83 2.15 21.88
CA SER A 159 -13.44 0.74 21.79
C SER A 159 -11.91 0.57 21.83
N ALA A 160 -11.47 -0.62 22.22
CA ALA A 160 -10.06 -0.99 22.15
C ALA A 160 -9.76 -1.64 20.80
N HIS A 161 -9.51 -0.82 19.76
CA HIS A 161 -9.27 -1.28 18.38
C HIS A 161 -10.41 -2.18 17.84
N GLY A 162 -11.67 -1.75 18.04
CA GLY A 162 -12.86 -2.47 17.57
C GLY A 162 -13.34 -3.59 18.50
N LYS A 163 -12.61 -3.87 19.60
CA LYS A 163 -13.12 -4.73 20.68
C LYS A 163 -13.89 -3.90 21.69
N ALA A 164 -15.08 -4.36 22.08
CA ALA A 164 -15.89 -3.79 23.15
C ALA A 164 -15.09 -3.64 24.46
N VAL A 165 -14.40 -4.71 24.85
CA VAL A 165 -13.48 -4.73 26.00
C VAL A 165 -12.24 -5.53 25.63
N ASN A 166 -11.05 -4.98 25.89
CA ASN A 166 -9.80 -5.71 25.74
C ASN A 166 -9.43 -6.36 27.08
N ILE A 167 -9.87 -7.61 27.26
CA ILE A 167 -9.68 -8.39 28.49
C ILE A 167 -8.19 -8.58 28.79
N ASP A 168 -7.37 -8.89 27.78
CA ASP A 168 -5.94 -9.13 27.97
C ASP A 168 -5.24 -7.88 28.51
N ARG A 169 -5.58 -6.71 27.96
CA ARG A 169 -5.04 -5.42 28.42
C ARG A 169 -5.49 -5.09 29.85
N GLU A 170 -6.73 -5.41 30.21
CA GLU A 170 -7.23 -5.18 31.57
C GLU A 170 -6.59 -6.14 32.58
N ILE A 171 -6.40 -7.41 32.21
CA ILE A 171 -5.64 -8.37 33.00
C ILE A 171 -4.20 -7.89 33.17
N GLU A 172 -3.55 -7.42 32.10
CA GLU A 172 -2.20 -6.84 32.15
C GLU A 172 -2.15 -5.60 33.04
N ARG A 173 -3.15 -4.71 32.97
CA ARG A 173 -3.23 -3.53 33.84
C ARG A 173 -3.31 -3.89 35.33
N VAL A 174 -4.04 -4.95 35.67
CA VAL A 174 -4.30 -5.34 37.07
C VAL A 174 -3.25 -6.30 37.63
N ILE A 175 -2.75 -7.24 36.82
CA ILE A 175 -1.90 -8.36 37.25
C ILE A 175 -0.47 -8.26 36.66
N GLY A 176 -0.22 -7.32 35.75
CA GLY A 176 1.03 -7.18 34.96
C GLY A 176 2.30 -6.81 35.72
N TRP A 177 2.40 -7.14 37.02
CA TRP A 177 3.67 -7.21 37.73
C TRP A 177 4.50 -8.45 37.37
N ARG A 178 4.02 -9.28 36.43
CA ARG A 178 4.84 -10.34 35.81
C ARG A 178 5.94 -9.68 34.98
N THR A 179 7.13 -9.67 35.57
CA THR A 179 8.41 -9.39 34.92
C THR A 179 8.69 -10.39 33.81
#